data_AF-A0A2S6T5C1-F1
#
_entry.id   AF-A0A2S6T5C1-F1
#
_cell.length_a   1.000
_cell.length_b   1.000
_cell.length_c   1.000
_cell.angle_alpha   90.00
_cell.angle_beta   90.00
_cell.angle_gamma   90.00
#
_symmetry.space_group_name_H-M   'P 1'
#
loop_
_entity.id
_entity.type
_entity.pdbx_description
1 polymer ?
#
loop_
_entity_poly.entity_id
_entity_poly.type
_entity_poly.pdbx_seq_one_letter_code
_entity_poly.pdbx_strand_id
1 'polypeptide(L)' 'MYHKFGVSKYPSTNITLEQFESHLQEFSLSKYRVLSLEFILDTIINDGQLPNNTIGISVDDADKSFLTTAWPKFKEKN' A
#
# COMPACT_ATOMS: atom_id res chain seq x y z
N MET A 1 3.60 -4.46 1.82
CA MET A 1 3.95 -3.85 3.11
C MET A 1 5.06 -2.84 2.89
N TYR A 2 4.98 -1.67 3.53
CA TYR A 2 5.98 -0.61 3.50
C TYR A 2 6.40 -0.21 4.91
N HIS A 3 7.51 0.51 5.06
CA HIS A 3 7.88 1.14 6.33
C HIS A 3 8.18 2.63 6.13
N LYS A 4 9.20 2.97 5.32
CA LYS A 4 9.65 4.34 5.07
C LYS A 4 9.61 4.72 3.60
N PHE A 5 9.45 6.01 3.32
CA PHE A 5 9.29 6.56 1.98
C PHE A 5 10.30 7.70 1.74
N GLY A 6 11.30 7.46 0.87
CA GLY A 6 12.32 8.46 0.52
C GLY A 6 13.38 8.71 1.60
N VAL A 7 13.49 7.87 2.63
CA VAL A 7 14.46 7.95 3.72
C VAL A 7 15.68 7.08 3.40
N SER A 8 16.58 7.59 2.55
CA SER A 8 17.77 6.87 2.07
C SER A 8 18.74 6.41 3.18
N LYS A 9 18.66 7.02 4.37
CA LYS A 9 19.44 6.62 5.56
C LYS A 9 19.19 5.16 5.99
N TYR A 10 18.01 4.60 5.69
CA TYR A 10 17.61 3.24 6.09
C TYR A 10 17.21 2.39 4.88
N PRO A 11 18.16 1.98 4.02
CA PRO A 11 17.85 1.41 2.71
C PRO A 11 17.08 0.08 2.76
N SER A 12 17.27 -0.74 3.80
CA SER A 12 16.58 -2.03 3.94
C SER A 12 15.10 -1.92 4.25
N THR A 13 14.65 -0.79 4.80
CA THR A 13 13.26 -0.54 5.20
C THR A 13 12.68 0.69 4.49
N ASN A 14 13.26 1.06 3.34
CA ASN A 14 12.87 2.27 2.61
C ASN A 14 12.56 1.95 1.15
N ILE A 15 11.50 2.56 0.64
CA ILE A 15 11.23 2.65 -0.80
C ILE A 15 11.63 4.04 -1.33
N THR A 16 12.19 4.12 -2.54
CA THR A 16 12.39 5.43 -3.18
C THR A 16 11.04 6.03 -3.61
N LEU A 17 10.96 7.34 -3.79
CA LEU A 17 9.70 7.96 -4.22
C LEU A 17 9.32 7.53 -5.64
N GLU A 18 10.30 7.34 -6.52
CA GLU A 18 10.09 6.83 -7.88
C GLU A 18 9.51 5.41 -7.87
N GLN A 19 10.08 4.52 -7.06
CA GLN A 19 9.55 3.15 -6.89
C GLN A 19 8.12 3.18 -6.33
N PHE A 20 7.87 4.05 -5.34
CA PHE A 20 6.53 4.17 -4.77
C PHE A 20 5.51 4.65 -5.79
N GLU A 21 5.85 5.65 -6.61
CA GLU A 21 4.98 6.12 -7.70
C GLU A 21 4.72 5.03 -8.75
N SER A 22 5.76 4.28 -9.13
CA SER A 22 5.62 3.15 -10.04
C SER A 22 4.66 2.09 -9.49
N HIS A 23 4.73 1.79 -8.19
CA HIS A 23 3.77 0.88 -7.55
C HIS A 23 2.34 1.43 -7.57
N LEU A 24 2.14 2.73 -7.27
CA LEU A 24 0.82 3.35 -7.33
C LEU A 24 0.23 3.33 -8.75
N GLN A 25 1.05 3.53 -9.77
CA GLN A 25 0.64 3.42 -11.17
C GLN A 25 0.26 1.98 -11.52
N GLU A 26 1.08 1.00 -11.14
CA GLU A 26 0.78 -0.42 -11.39
C GLU A 26 -0.52 -0.85 -10.70
N PHE A 27 -0.72 -0.47 -9.43
CA PHE A 27 -1.92 -0.84 -8.67
C PHE A 27 -3.20 -0.15 -9.16
N SER A 28 -3.07 0.94 -9.92
CA SER A 28 -4.21 1.61 -10.56
C SER A 28 -4.74 0.87 -11.79
N LEU A 29 -4.02 -0.13 -12.29
CA LEU A 29 -4.46 -0.93 -13.43
C LEU A 29 -5.69 -1.75 -13.07
N SER A 30 -6.63 -1.84 -14.01
CA SER A 30 -7.92 -2.51 -13.84
C SER A 30 -7.84 -4.01 -13.50
N LYS A 31 -6.68 -4.64 -13.66
CA LYS A 31 -6.42 -6.03 -13.27
C LYS A 31 -6.30 -6.22 -11.76
N TYR A 32 -6.04 -5.17 -10.98
CA TYR A 32 -5.91 -5.24 -9.51
C TYR A 32 -7.15 -4.75 -8.79
N ARG A 33 -7.30 -5.20 -7.55
CA ARG A 33 -8.33 -4.71 -6.62
C ARG A 33 -7.66 -4.34 -5.30
N VAL A 34 -7.40 -3.05 -5.10
CA VAL A 34 -6.87 -2.56 -3.83
C VAL A 34 -8.03 -2.45 -2.85
N LEU A 35 -7.99 -3.24 -1.79
CA LEU A 35 -9.06 -3.32 -0.78
C LEU A 35 -8.47 -3.12 0.63
N SER A 36 -9.32 -2.68 1.57
CA SER A 36 -8.88 -2.53 2.96
C SER A 36 -8.52 -3.89 3.55
N LEU A 37 -7.53 -3.90 4.45
CA LEU A 37 -7.15 -5.13 5.16
C LEU A 37 -8.32 -5.68 5.98
N GLU A 38 -9.16 -4.80 6.53
CA GLU A 38 -10.39 -5.19 7.23
C GLU A 38 -11.34 -5.99 6.33
N PHE A 39 -11.63 -5.48 5.12
CA PHE A 39 -12.50 -6.19 4.17
C PHE A 39 -11.89 -7.53 3.75
N ILE A 40 -10.59 -7.55 3.49
CA ILE A 40 -9.88 -8.78 3.09
C ILE A 40 -9.97 -9.83 4.20
N LEU A 41 -9.71 -9.45 5.44
CA LEU A 41 -9.77 -10.34 6.59
C LEU A 41 -11.20 -10.84 6.83
N ASP A 42 -12.18 -9.95 6.83
CA ASP A 42 -13.59 -10.31 6.99
C ASP A 42 -14.05 -11.29 5.90
N THR A 43 -13.67 -11.05 4.64
CA THR A 43 -14.00 -11.95 3.53
C THR A 43 -13.43 -13.35 3.75
N ILE A 44 -12.18 -13.45 4.20
CA ILE A 44 -11.53 -14.74 4.46
C ILE A 44 -12.19 -15.46 5.65
N ILE A 45 -12.48 -14.75 6.73
CA ILE A 45 -13.07 -15.31 7.96
C ILE A 45 -14.47 -15.87 7.69
N ASN A 46 -15.22 -15.25 6.78
CA ASN A 46 -16.59 -15.67 6.43
C ASN A 46 -16.64 -16.60 5.20
N ASP A 47 -15.53 -17.26 4.84
CA ASP A 47 -15.43 -18.16 3.67
C ASP A 47 -15.90 -17.53 2.35
N GLY A 48 -15.77 -16.21 2.24
CA GLY A 48 -16.11 -15.43 1.05
C GLY A 48 -15.07 -15.55 -0.05
N GLN A 49 -15.45 -15.13 -1.26
CA GLN A 49 -14.55 -15.11 -2.41
C GLN A 49 -13.96 -13.71 -2.61
N LEU A 50 -12.64 -13.60 -2.51
CA LEU A 50 -11.93 -12.38 -2.86
C LEU A 50 -11.89 -12.19 -4.38
N PRO A 51 -12.00 -10.95 -4.88
CA PRO A 51 -11.72 -10.65 -6.28
C PRO A 51 -10.32 -11.11 -6.68
N ASN A 52 -10.16 -11.51 -7.94
CA ASN A 52 -8.84 -11.83 -8.49
C ASN A 52 -7.88 -10.65 -8.34
N ASN A 53 -6.61 -10.96 -8.04
CA ASN A 53 -5.54 -9.98 -7.85
C ASN A 53 -5.87 -8.89 -6.79
N THR A 54 -6.48 -9.29 -5.69
CA THR A 54 -6.70 -8.41 -4.53
C THR A 54 -5.36 -8.04 -3.87
N ILE A 55 -5.19 -6.75 -3.57
CA ILE A 55 -4.00 -6.20 -2.90
C ILE A 55 -4.45 -5.50 -1.61
N GLY A 56 -3.84 -5.90 -0.50
CA GLY A 56 -3.87 -5.15 0.76
C GLY A 56 -2.55 -4.40 0.97
N ILE A 57 -2.62 -3.16 1.46
CA ILE A 57 -1.44 -2.34 1.74
C ILE A 57 -1.35 -2.11 3.25
N SER A 58 -0.22 -2.50 3.84
CA SER A 58 0.15 -2.18 5.22
C SER A 58 1.37 -1.26 5.25
N VAL A 59 1.46 -0.45 6.30
CA VAL A 59 2.61 0.40 6.61
C VAL A 59 2.99 0.20 8.07
N ASP A 60 4.23 -0.22 8.31
CA ASP A 60 4.73 -0.60 9.64
C ASP A 60 5.59 0.54 10.22
N ASP A 61 5.94 0.45 11.52
CA ASP A 61 6.73 1.41 12.32
C ASP A 61 6.15 2.82 12.55
N ALA A 62 5.05 3.19 11.88
CA ALA A 62 4.48 4.55 11.95
C ALA A 62 5.52 5.65 11.66
N ASP A 63 6.44 5.40 10.72
CA ASP A 63 7.47 6.36 10.36
C ASP A 63 6.87 7.68 9.86
N LYS A 64 7.48 8.81 10.21
CA LYS A 64 7.01 10.14 9.81
C LYS A 64 6.84 10.27 8.29
N SER A 65 7.67 9.60 7.49
CA SER A 65 7.59 9.61 6.04
C SER A 65 6.26 9.08 5.50
N PHE A 66 5.59 8.18 6.23
CA PHE A 66 4.23 7.78 5.87
C PHE A 66 3.29 8.98 5.89
N LEU A 67 3.22 9.70 7.01
CA LEU A 67 2.31 10.84 7.17
C LEU A 67 2.63 11.98 6.20
N THR A 68 3.91 12.29 6.01
CA THR A 68 4.32 13.46 5.22
C THR A 68 4.41 13.20 3.72
N THR A 69 4.49 11.93 3.30
CA THR A 69 4.80 11.59 1.90
C THR A 69 3.82 10.58 1.31
N ALA A 70 3.65 9.42 1.95
CA ALA A 70 2.80 8.36 1.39
C ALA A 70 1.29 8.65 1.55
N TRP A 71 0.88 9.12 2.73
CA TRP A 71 -0.52 9.35 3.05
C TRP A 71 -1.23 10.35 2.11
N PRO A 72 -0.64 11.52 1.76
CA PRO A 72 -1.21 12.41 0.75
C PRO A 72 -1.45 11.69 -0.59
N LYS A 73 -0.48 10.89 -1.06
CA LYS A 73 -0.57 10.16 -2.33
C LYS A 73 -1.63 9.08 -2.32
N PHE A 74 -1.81 8.38 -1.20
CA PHE A 74 -2.92 7.43 -1.06
C PHE A 74 -4.27 8.14 -1.12
N LYS A 75 -4.40 9.32 -0.51
CA LYS A 75 -5.65 10.10 -0.56
C LYS A 75 -6.01 10.62 -1.95
N GLU A 76 -5.02 10.94 -2.77
CA GLU A 76 -5.25 11.37 -4.17
C GLU A 76 -5.83 10.25 -5.06
N LYS A 77 -5.72 8.99 -4.62
CA LYS A 77 -6.17 7.81 -5.37
C LYS A 77 -7.48 7.20 -4.84
N ASN A 78 -8.10 7.81 -3.83
CA ASN A 78 -9.38 7.41 -3.25
C ASN A 78 -10.55 8.18 -3.85
#